data_AF-A0A8S3U2L0-F1
#
_entry.id   AF-A0A8S3U2L0-F1
#
_cell.length_a   1.000
_cell.length_b   1.000
_cell.length_c   1.000
_cell.angle_alpha   90.00
_cell.angle_beta   90.00
_cell.angle_gamma   90.00
#
_symmetry.space_group_name_H-M   'P 1'
#
loop_
_entity.id
_entity.type
_entity.pdbx_description
1 polymer ?
#
loop_
_entity_poly.entity_id
_entity_poly.type
_entity_poly.pdbx_seq_one_letter_code
_entity_poly.pdbx_strand_id
1 'polypeptide(L)'
;MIRQKFNISIRNQYQTLQNISENNDNIGPDLNEHWNKVKTMFNDTAVNVLGIRDSTRKRWISDTTWNVIEKRRSTKSKYNQARSERLKEKLQIEYSELNKEVKKKARKDKLQYIEGLANEAEEACKHGELKVADSGIHFLQKLLLSKRTEQQVRVNSIRRAKLILFYTLRVPDQREFKTVISLDPLEHYLGNTDGASNFSILDNPIRLQKCMLT
;
A
#
# COMPACT_ATOMS: atom_id res chain seq x y z
N MET A 1 34.47 22.76 40.51
CA MET A 1 34.77 23.79 39.49
C MET A 1 34.19 23.46 38.10
N ILE A 2 34.40 22.25 37.54
CA ILE A 2 33.90 21.85 36.21
C ILE A 2 32.35 21.85 36.12
N ARG A 3 31.67 21.30 37.13
CA ARG A 3 30.19 21.23 37.19
C ARG A 3 29.51 22.60 37.18
N GLN A 4 30.15 23.62 37.77
CA GLN A 4 29.64 25.00 37.78
C GLN A 4 29.83 25.66 36.42
N LYS A 5 31.00 25.52 35.80
CA LYS A 5 31.25 26.01 34.43
C LYS A 5 30.30 25.36 33.42
N PHE A 6 30.08 24.05 33.54
CA PHE A 6 29.12 23.31 32.70
C PHE A 6 27.68 23.79 32.92
N ASN A 7 27.24 23.94 34.18
CA ASN A 7 25.90 24.47 34.46
C ASN A 7 25.68 25.87 33.89
N ILE A 8 26.67 26.76 33.99
CA ILE A 8 26.58 28.12 33.43
C ILE A 8 26.53 28.06 31.91
N SER A 9 27.37 27.25 31.27
CA SER A 9 27.37 27.07 29.80
C SER A 9 26.02 26.57 29.29
N ILE A 10 25.45 25.56 29.95
CA ILE A 10 24.14 25.01 29.63
C ILE A 10 23.06 26.07 29.87
N ARG A 11 23.05 26.71 31.04
CA ARG A 11 22.06 27.75 31.36
C ARG A 11 22.09 28.91 30.35
N ASN A 12 23.28 29.33 29.93
CA ASN A 12 23.46 30.40 28.94
C ASN A 12 23.03 29.96 27.53
N GLN A 13 23.29 28.70 27.13
CA GLN A 13 22.84 28.17 25.85
C GLN A 13 21.31 28.07 25.74
N TYR A 14 20.64 27.71 26.83
CA TYR A 14 19.18 27.56 26.87
C TYR A 14 18.44 28.83 27.30
N GLN A 15 19.16 29.90 27.66
CA GLN A 15 18.59 31.18 28.08
C GLN A 15 17.76 31.84 26.99
N THR A 16 18.17 31.69 25.72
CA THR A 16 17.42 32.18 24.56
C THR A 16 16.08 31.48 24.39
N LEU A 17 16.03 30.15 24.58
CA LEU A 17 14.79 29.37 24.53
C LEU A 17 13.87 29.69 25.71
N GLN A 18 14.44 29.94 26.88
CA GLN A 18 13.68 30.32 28.07
C GLN A 18 13.09 31.72 27.94
N ASN A 19 13.84 32.69 27.40
CA ASN A 19 13.33 34.03 27.07
C ASN A 19 12.26 33.98 25.96
N ILE A 20 12.39 33.07 25.00
CA ILE A 20 11.33 32.83 23.99
C ILE A 20 10.10 32.25 24.68
N SER A 21 10.24 31.35 25.66
CA SER A 21 9.11 30.82 26.43
C SER A 21 8.42 31.89 27.27
N GLU A 22 9.19 32.71 28.02
CA GLU A 22 8.68 33.72 28.96
C GLU A 22 8.12 34.96 28.22
N ASN A 23 8.71 35.38 27.09
CA ASN A 23 8.10 36.43 26.24
C ASN A 23 6.89 35.93 25.43
N ASN A 24 6.71 34.61 25.32
CA ASN A 24 5.54 33.96 24.73
C ASN A 24 4.49 33.57 25.78
N ASP A 25 4.53 34.14 27.00
CA ASP A 25 3.45 33.96 27.99
C ASP A 25 2.12 34.62 27.54
N ASN A 26 2.12 35.39 26.45
CA ASN A 26 0.91 35.83 25.73
C ASN A 26 0.50 34.91 24.55
N ILE A 27 1.22 33.80 24.30
CA ILE A 27 0.98 32.83 23.21
C ILE A 27 0.86 31.40 23.81
N GLY A 28 0.13 31.26 24.91
CA GLY A 28 -0.60 30.02 25.20
C GLY A 28 -2.08 30.35 25.05
N PRO A 29 -2.82 29.89 24.01
CA PRO A 29 -3.01 28.53 23.51
C PRO A 29 -2.93 28.42 21.95
N ASP A 30 -2.30 29.39 21.29
CA ASP A 30 -2.50 29.70 19.87
C ASP A 30 -1.74 28.78 18.89
N LEU A 31 -0.59 28.19 19.23
CA LEU A 31 0.16 27.37 18.27
C LEU A 31 -0.61 26.11 17.79
N ASN A 32 -1.28 25.41 18.71
CA ASN A 32 -2.08 24.24 18.35
C ASN A 32 -3.36 24.65 17.61
N GLU A 33 -3.94 25.81 17.95
CA GLU A 33 -5.09 26.38 17.26
C GLU A 33 -4.74 26.82 15.83
N HIS A 34 -3.61 27.52 15.66
CA HIS A 34 -3.04 27.92 14.38
C HIS A 34 -2.75 26.70 13.50
N TRP A 35 -2.12 25.65 14.07
CA TRP A 35 -1.90 24.40 13.35
C TRP A 35 -3.21 23.74 12.92
N ASN A 36 -4.23 23.73 13.78
CA ASN A 36 -5.54 23.23 13.43
C ASN A 36 -6.20 24.06 12.33
N LYS A 37 -6.12 25.39 12.37
CA LYS A 37 -6.63 26.31 11.33
C LYS A 37 -5.98 26.05 9.97
N VAL A 38 -4.64 25.91 9.94
CA VAL A 38 -3.90 25.57 8.71
C VAL A 38 -4.38 24.21 8.20
N LYS A 39 -4.44 23.20 9.08
CA LYS A 39 -4.89 21.86 8.72
C LYS A 39 -6.32 21.84 8.18
N THR A 40 -7.26 22.58 8.77
CA THR A 40 -8.64 22.65 8.27
C THR A 40 -8.69 23.35 6.93
N MET A 41 -8.02 24.50 6.74
CA MET A 41 -7.98 25.19 5.45
C MET A 41 -7.41 24.31 4.32
N PHE A 42 -6.33 23.56 4.59
CA PHE A 42 -5.79 22.62 3.60
C PHE A 42 -6.76 21.48 3.28
N ASN A 43 -7.46 20.94 4.29
CA ASN A 43 -8.45 19.90 4.04
C ASN A 43 -9.67 20.45 3.28
N ASP A 44 -10.17 21.63 3.63
CA ASP A 44 -11.33 22.26 2.99
C ASP A 44 -11.03 22.61 1.54
N THR A 45 -9.85 23.18 1.27
CA THR A 45 -9.39 23.45 -0.10
C THR A 45 -9.20 22.16 -0.89
N ALA A 46 -8.62 21.11 -0.30
CA ALA A 46 -8.49 19.81 -0.95
C ALA A 46 -9.86 19.19 -1.27
N VAL A 47 -10.83 19.27 -0.35
CA VAL A 47 -12.20 18.79 -0.56
C VAL A 47 -12.89 19.60 -1.67
N ASN A 48 -12.73 20.92 -1.70
CA ASN A 48 -13.35 21.78 -2.71
C ASN A 48 -12.75 21.57 -4.11
N VAL A 49 -11.44 21.37 -4.22
CA VAL A 49 -10.74 21.24 -5.51
C VAL A 49 -10.75 19.80 -6.02
N LEU A 50 -10.45 18.82 -5.15
CA LEU A 50 -10.29 17.42 -5.54
C LEU A 50 -11.55 16.58 -5.32
N GLY A 51 -12.47 17.04 -4.46
CA GLY A 51 -13.63 16.27 -4.03
C GLY A 51 -13.29 15.18 -3.01
N ILE A 52 -14.28 14.76 -2.23
CA ILE A 52 -14.15 13.55 -1.40
C ILE A 52 -14.40 12.35 -2.30
N ARG A 53 -13.41 11.46 -2.38
CA ARG A 53 -13.63 10.16 -3.00
C ARG A 53 -14.58 9.35 -2.12
N ASP A 54 -15.78 9.07 -2.64
CA ASP A 54 -16.68 8.12 -2.01
C ASP A 54 -15.95 6.80 -1.76
N SER A 55 -15.79 6.46 -0.48
CA SER A 55 -15.22 5.18 -0.04
C SER A 55 -16.28 4.08 -0.17
N THR A 56 -17.00 4.08 -1.30
CA THR A 56 -17.94 3.02 -1.61
C THR A 56 -17.16 1.74 -1.78
N ARG A 57 -17.59 0.72 -1.04
CA ARG A 57 -17.05 -0.62 -1.17
C ARG A 57 -17.25 -1.08 -2.61
N LYS A 58 -16.19 -1.64 -3.21
CA LYS A 58 -16.29 -2.22 -4.55
C LYS A 58 -17.34 -3.31 -4.55
N ARG A 59 -18.20 -3.33 -5.59
CA ARG A 59 -19.32 -4.27 -5.73
C ARG A 59 -18.92 -5.76 -5.58
N TRP A 60 -17.69 -6.11 -5.97
CA TRP A 60 -17.18 -7.48 -5.91
C TRP A 60 -16.63 -7.91 -4.55
N ILE A 61 -16.42 -7.01 -3.58
CA ILE A 61 -15.92 -7.38 -2.26
C ILE A 61 -17.07 -7.94 -1.43
N SER A 62 -16.91 -9.09 -0.79
CA SER A 62 -17.88 -9.70 0.14
C SER A 62 -17.88 -9.04 1.52
N ASP A 63 -18.99 -9.14 2.27
CA ASP A 63 -19.10 -8.67 3.66
C ASP A 63 -18.08 -9.37 4.54
N THR A 64 -17.90 -10.67 4.31
CA THR A 64 -16.95 -11.50 5.06
C THR A 64 -15.50 -11.01 4.90
N THR A 65 -15.12 -10.59 3.70
CA THR A 65 -13.80 -10.01 3.39
C THR A 65 -13.68 -8.62 3.98
N TRP A 66 -14.77 -7.84 3.94
CA TRP A 66 -14.81 -6.51 4.53
C TRP A 66 -14.54 -6.52 6.04
N ASN A 67 -15.13 -7.47 6.77
CA ASN A 67 -14.90 -7.66 8.20
C ASN A 67 -13.41 -7.92 8.52
N VAL A 68 -12.70 -8.69 7.68
CA VAL A 68 -11.26 -8.93 7.87
C VAL A 68 -10.44 -7.68 7.55
N ILE A 69 -10.84 -6.90 6.54
CA ILE A 69 -10.20 -5.61 6.21
C ILE A 69 -10.33 -4.63 7.38
N GLU A 70 -11.47 -4.62 8.05
CA GLU A 70 -11.72 -3.79 9.22
C GLU A 70 -10.88 -4.23 10.43
N LYS A 71 -10.83 -5.55 10.71
CA LYS A 71 -9.93 -6.11 11.73
C LYS A 71 -8.48 -5.70 11.47
N ARG A 72 -8.00 -5.85 10.23
CA ARG A 72 -6.65 -5.41 9.83
C ARG A 72 -6.42 -3.91 10.06
N ARG A 73 -7.42 -3.07 9.76
CA ARG A 73 -7.36 -1.62 10.03
C ARG A 73 -7.26 -1.32 11.52
N SER A 74 -8.06 -1.99 12.34
CA SER A 74 -8.03 -1.86 13.81
C SER A 74 -6.66 -2.27 14.36
N THR A 75 -6.13 -3.43 13.97
CA THR A 75 -4.78 -3.90 14.38
C THR A 75 -3.69 -2.91 13.96
N LYS A 76 -3.79 -2.31 12.77
CA LYS A 76 -2.84 -1.27 12.33
C LYS A 76 -2.93 0.00 13.17
N SER A 77 -4.13 0.41 13.57
CA SER A 77 -4.34 1.55 14.48
C SER A 77 -3.68 1.28 15.84
N LYS A 78 -3.91 0.09 16.41
CA LYS A 78 -3.27 -0.35 17.65
C LYS A 78 -1.74 -0.36 17.55
N TYR A 79 -1.19 -0.83 16.43
CA TYR A 79 0.27 -0.80 16.19
C TYR A 79 0.82 0.62 16.19
N ASN A 80 0.13 1.57 15.55
CA ASN A 80 0.56 2.96 15.49
C ASN A 80 0.50 3.66 16.85
N GLN A 81 -0.41 3.25 17.74
CA GLN A 81 -0.55 3.79 19.09
C GLN A 81 0.38 3.12 20.12
N ALA A 82 0.89 1.92 19.83
CA ALA A 82 1.72 1.17 20.76
C ALA A 82 3.07 1.86 21.01
N ARG A 83 3.45 2.00 22.29
CA ARG A 83 4.75 2.55 22.72
C ARG A 83 5.82 1.48 22.97
N SER A 84 5.43 0.31 23.47
CA SER A 84 6.34 -0.80 23.78
C SER A 84 6.71 -1.61 22.53
N GLU A 85 7.99 -1.95 22.37
CA GLU A 85 8.51 -2.73 21.23
C GLU A 85 7.94 -4.15 21.18
N ARG A 86 7.88 -4.85 22.33
CA ARG A 86 7.28 -6.19 22.42
C ARG A 86 5.82 -6.22 21.95
N LEU A 87 5.06 -5.16 22.22
CA LEU A 87 3.68 -5.04 21.78
C LEU A 87 3.59 -4.77 20.27
N LYS A 88 4.51 -3.94 19.72
CA LYS A 88 4.61 -3.70 18.29
C LYS A 88 4.91 -4.97 17.50
N GLU A 89 5.85 -5.80 17.97
CA GLU A 89 6.18 -7.08 17.32
C GLU A 89 4.97 -8.02 17.24
N LYS A 90 4.24 -8.19 18.35
CA LYS A 90 3.01 -9.01 18.36
C LYS A 90 1.96 -8.49 17.38
N LEU A 91 1.70 -7.19 17.40
CA LEU A 91 0.72 -6.56 16.51
C LEU A 91 1.18 -6.60 15.04
N GLN A 92 2.49 -6.61 14.79
CA GLN A 92 3.05 -6.74 13.44
C GLN A 92 2.83 -8.15 12.88
N ILE A 93 2.99 -9.20 13.70
CA ILE A 93 2.69 -10.58 13.32
C ILE A 93 1.19 -10.72 13.01
N GLU A 94 0.32 -10.27 13.92
CA GLU A 94 -1.13 -10.30 13.73
C GLU A 94 -1.56 -9.53 12.46
N TYR A 95 -0.99 -8.34 12.24
CA TYR A 95 -1.24 -7.57 11.02
C TYR A 95 -0.80 -8.33 9.76
N SER A 96 0.33 -9.03 9.80
CA SER A 96 0.84 -9.82 8.67
C SER A 96 -0.11 -10.96 8.31
N GLU A 97 -0.61 -11.69 9.32
CA GLU A 97 -1.58 -12.77 9.15
C GLU A 97 -2.91 -12.25 8.57
N LEU A 98 -3.47 -11.20 9.17
CA LEU A 98 -4.69 -10.56 8.65
C LEU A 98 -4.50 -10.03 7.23
N ASN A 99 -3.32 -9.48 6.90
CA ASN A 99 -3.02 -9.01 5.55
C ASN A 99 -2.93 -10.15 4.53
N LYS A 100 -2.38 -11.32 4.92
CA LYS A 100 -2.38 -12.52 4.08
C LYS A 100 -3.82 -13.01 3.85
N GLU A 101 -4.64 -13.04 4.90
CA GLU A 101 -6.03 -13.47 4.82
C GLU A 101 -6.87 -12.54 3.92
N VAL A 102 -6.77 -11.21 4.09
CA VAL A 102 -7.42 -10.22 3.23
C VAL A 102 -7.04 -10.45 1.77
N LYS A 103 -5.76 -10.67 1.45
CA LYS A 103 -5.31 -10.93 0.08
C LYS A 103 -5.90 -12.21 -0.47
N LYS A 104 -5.98 -13.28 0.33
CA LYS A 104 -6.56 -14.57 -0.08
C LYS A 104 -8.05 -14.41 -0.39
N LYS A 105 -8.81 -13.81 0.54
CA LYS A 105 -10.25 -13.59 0.39
C LYS A 105 -10.58 -12.64 -0.76
N ALA A 106 -9.88 -11.52 -0.89
CA ALA A 106 -10.09 -10.57 -1.98
C ALA A 106 -9.82 -11.18 -3.38
N ARG A 107 -8.87 -12.14 -3.50
CA ARG A 107 -8.67 -12.88 -4.75
C ARG A 107 -9.85 -13.79 -5.06
N LYS A 108 -10.36 -14.50 -4.04
CA LYS A 108 -11.52 -15.40 -4.19
C LYS A 108 -12.77 -14.62 -4.58
N ASP A 109 -13.09 -13.55 -3.86
CA ASP A 109 -14.23 -12.68 -4.13
C ASP A 109 -14.17 -12.11 -5.56
N LYS A 110 -12.99 -11.61 -5.96
CA LYS A 110 -12.80 -11.09 -7.32
C LYS A 110 -12.97 -12.19 -8.38
N LEU A 111 -12.51 -13.41 -8.12
CA LEU A 111 -12.67 -14.53 -9.04
C LEU A 111 -14.15 -14.88 -9.20
N GLN A 112 -14.87 -15.05 -8.09
CA GLN A 112 -16.31 -15.34 -8.11
C GLN A 112 -17.12 -14.27 -8.85
N TYR A 113 -16.77 -13.00 -8.66
CA TYR A 113 -17.41 -11.91 -9.38
C TYR A 113 -17.14 -11.95 -10.89
N ILE A 114 -15.92 -12.28 -11.30
CA ILE A 114 -15.56 -12.42 -12.72
C ILE A 114 -16.26 -13.62 -13.34
N GLU A 115 -16.33 -14.76 -12.63
CA GLU A 115 -17.05 -15.96 -13.07
C GLU A 115 -18.55 -15.68 -13.23
N GLY A 116 -19.17 -14.97 -12.27
CA GLY A 116 -20.57 -14.54 -12.39
C GLY A 116 -20.83 -13.70 -13.63
N LEU A 117 -19.98 -12.70 -13.90
CA LEU A 117 -20.08 -11.88 -15.11
C LEU A 117 -19.88 -12.66 -16.41
N ALA A 118 -19.01 -13.68 -16.39
CA ALA A 118 -18.78 -14.53 -17.54
C ALA A 118 -20.00 -15.43 -17.83
N ASN A 119 -20.61 -15.99 -16.78
CA ASN A 119 -21.81 -16.81 -16.91
C ASN A 119 -23.00 -15.97 -17.42
N GLU A 120 -23.21 -14.77 -16.88
CA GLU A 120 -24.26 -13.85 -17.34
C GLU A 120 -24.08 -13.47 -18.82
N ALA A 121 -22.84 -13.22 -19.25
CA ALA A 121 -22.55 -12.96 -20.65
C ALA A 121 -22.81 -14.19 -21.54
N GLU A 122 -22.48 -15.40 -21.08
CA GLU A 122 -22.75 -16.65 -21.81
C GLU A 122 -24.25 -16.91 -21.95
N GLU A 123 -25.03 -16.69 -20.88
CA GLU A 123 -26.49 -16.79 -20.89
C GLU A 123 -27.11 -15.77 -21.85
N ALA A 124 -26.66 -14.51 -21.81
CA ALA A 124 -27.11 -13.47 -22.73
C ALA A 124 -26.83 -13.84 -24.20
N CYS A 125 -25.66 -14.43 -24.50
CA CYS A 125 -25.36 -14.96 -25.83
C CYS A 125 -26.35 -16.06 -26.25
N LYS A 126 -26.71 -16.99 -25.36
CA LYS A 126 -27.67 -18.07 -25.63
C LYS A 126 -29.07 -17.54 -25.91
N HIS A 127 -29.46 -16.45 -25.27
CA HIS A 127 -30.76 -15.80 -25.45
C HIS A 127 -30.80 -14.75 -26.59
N GLY A 128 -29.68 -14.52 -27.29
CA GLY A 128 -29.60 -13.55 -28.38
C GLY A 128 -29.55 -12.09 -27.93
N GLU A 129 -29.29 -11.83 -26.65
CA GLU A 129 -29.18 -10.49 -26.06
C GLU A 129 -27.77 -9.90 -26.24
N LEU A 130 -27.41 -9.64 -27.50
CA LEU A 130 -26.05 -9.24 -27.90
C LEU A 130 -25.55 -7.98 -27.17
N LYS A 131 -26.43 -7.02 -26.87
CA LYS A 131 -26.05 -5.79 -26.13
C LYS A 131 -25.54 -6.09 -24.71
N VAL A 132 -26.19 -7.03 -24.02
CA VAL A 132 -25.82 -7.42 -22.65
C VAL A 132 -24.52 -8.23 -22.70
N ALA A 133 -24.43 -9.19 -23.62
CA ALA A 133 -23.23 -9.97 -23.87
C ALA A 133 -22.00 -9.10 -24.19
N ASP A 134 -22.11 -8.16 -25.13
CA ASP A 134 -21.02 -7.27 -25.54
C ASP A 134 -20.56 -6.37 -24.38
N SER A 135 -21.50 -5.88 -23.57
CA SER A 135 -21.18 -5.10 -22.37
C SER A 135 -20.41 -5.92 -21.33
N GLY A 136 -20.80 -7.18 -21.13
CA GLY A 136 -20.15 -8.13 -20.23
C GLY A 136 -18.74 -8.50 -20.71
N ILE A 137 -18.60 -8.84 -22.00
CA ILE A 137 -17.31 -9.16 -22.63
C ILE A 137 -16.36 -7.96 -22.55
N HIS A 138 -16.81 -6.75 -22.88
CA HIS A 138 -16.01 -5.54 -22.78
C HIS A 138 -15.57 -5.26 -21.33
N PHE A 139 -16.45 -5.47 -20.35
CA PHE A 139 -16.13 -5.29 -18.94
C PHE A 139 -15.09 -6.32 -18.44
N LEU A 140 -15.23 -7.59 -18.85
CA LEU A 140 -14.27 -8.67 -18.60
C LEU A 140 -12.91 -8.37 -19.24
N GLN A 141 -12.89 -7.92 -20.50
CA GLN A 141 -11.67 -7.52 -21.21
C GLN A 141 -10.96 -6.38 -20.49
N LYS A 142 -11.68 -5.35 -20.05
CA LYS A 142 -11.12 -4.24 -19.25
C LYS A 142 -10.54 -4.71 -17.92
N LEU A 143 -11.21 -5.65 -17.25
CA LEU A 143 -10.74 -6.27 -15.99
C LEU A 143 -9.49 -7.14 -16.17
N LEU A 144 -9.37 -7.84 -17.29
CA LEU A 144 -8.23 -8.68 -17.64
C LEU A 144 -7.03 -7.84 -18.12
N LEU A 145 -7.26 -6.81 -18.94
CA LEU A 145 -6.21 -5.90 -19.44
C LEU A 145 -5.62 -5.02 -18.34
N SER A 146 -6.42 -4.62 -17.33
CA SER A 146 -5.92 -3.95 -16.12
C SER A 146 -4.86 -4.78 -15.38
N LYS A 147 -4.95 -6.12 -15.39
CA LYS A 147 -3.90 -6.99 -14.80
C LYS A 147 -2.63 -7.00 -15.66
N ARG A 148 -2.78 -6.97 -17.00
CA ARG A 148 -1.65 -6.95 -17.94
C ARG A 148 -0.83 -5.66 -17.78
N THR A 149 -1.48 -4.50 -17.64
CA THR A 149 -0.80 -3.22 -17.43
C THR A 149 -0.12 -3.15 -16.05
N GLU A 150 -0.76 -3.59 -14.98
CA GLU A 150 -0.16 -3.63 -13.62
C GLU A 150 1.06 -4.57 -13.55
N GLN A 151 0.98 -5.77 -14.15
CA GLN A 151 2.11 -6.69 -14.24
C GLN A 151 3.25 -6.12 -15.08
N GLN A 152 2.94 -5.48 -16.22
CA GLN A 152 3.93 -4.83 -17.07
C GLN A 152 4.65 -3.69 -16.35
N VAL A 153 3.91 -2.84 -15.62
CA VAL A 153 4.48 -1.75 -14.81
C VAL A 153 5.41 -2.30 -13.73
N ARG A 154 5.03 -3.41 -13.08
CA ARG A 154 5.82 -4.08 -12.03
C ARG A 154 7.10 -4.74 -12.57
N VAL A 155 7.02 -5.39 -13.73
CA VAL A 155 8.20 -5.97 -14.42
C VAL A 155 9.12 -4.86 -14.91
N ASN A 156 8.57 -3.75 -15.40
CA ASN A 156 9.34 -2.59 -15.87
C ASN A 156 10.02 -1.84 -14.71
N SER A 157 9.39 -1.73 -13.54
CA SER A 157 10.03 -1.12 -12.36
C SER A 157 11.15 -2.01 -11.79
N ILE A 158 10.98 -3.35 -11.80
CA ILE A 158 12.05 -4.29 -11.43
C ILE A 158 13.21 -4.25 -12.43
N ARG A 159 12.93 -4.22 -13.74
CA ARG A 159 13.96 -4.07 -14.78
C ARG A 159 14.71 -2.75 -14.67
N ARG A 160 14.01 -1.63 -14.44
CA ARG A 160 14.62 -0.32 -14.19
C ARG A 160 15.45 -0.29 -12.92
N ALA A 161 14.97 -0.89 -11.83
CA ALA A 161 15.74 -1.01 -10.59
C ALA A 161 17.01 -1.84 -10.79
N LYS A 162 16.93 -2.97 -11.51
CA LYS A 162 18.12 -3.75 -11.91
C LYS A 162 19.06 -2.97 -12.83
N LEU A 163 18.53 -2.16 -13.75
CA LEU A 163 19.33 -1.32 -14.65
C LEU A 163 20.08 -0.26 -13.85
N ILE A 164 19.41 0.44 -12.93
CA ILE A 164 20.03 1.42 -12.02
C ILE A 164 21.09 0.74 -11.16
N LEU A 165 20.80 -0.45 -10.59
CA LEU A 165 21.78 -1.23 -9.83
C LEU A 165 22.99 -1.63 -10.68
N PHE A 166 22.77 -2.01 -11.94
CA PHE A 166 23.82 -2.39 -12.89
C PHE A 166 24.70 -1.19 -13.29
N TYR A 167 24.12 0.00 -13.46
CA TYR A 167 24.88 1.22 -13.76
C TYR A 167 25.60 1.79 -12.53
N THR A 168 25.06 1.61 -11.32
CA THR A 168 25.66 2.12 -10.08
C THR A 168 26.73 1.18 -9.48
N LEU A 169 26.61 -0.13 -9.71
CA LEU A 169 27.61 -1.13 -9.27
C LEU A 169 28.68 -1.43 -10.32
N ARG A 170 28.62 -0.80 -11.50
CA ARG A 170 29.67 -0.88 -12.52
C ARG A 170 30.65 0.28 -12.36
N VAL A 171 31.35 0.31 -11.23
CA VAL A 171 32.61 1.03 -11.06
C VAL A 171 33.72 0.03 -11.39
N PRO A 172 34.55 0.26 -12.42
CA PRO A 172 35.74 -0.54 -12.63
C PRO A 172 36.85 -0.05 -11.70
N ASP A 173 37.40 -1.02 -10.98
CA ASP A 173 38.74 -1.08 -10.44
C ASP A 173 39.05 -0.47 -9.06
N GLN A 174 39.83 -1.27 -8.34
CA GLN A 174 40.08 -1.25 -6.92
C GLN A 174 41.29 -0.40 -6.59
N ARG A 175 41.12 0.49 -5.60
CA ARG A 175 42.12 0.85 -4.59
C ARG A 175 41.50 1.91 -3.68
N GLU A 176 41.57 1.64 -2.37
CA GLU A 176 41.23 2.58 -1.27
C GLU A 176 39.70 2.80 -1.16
N PHE A 177 38.97 2.32 -0.15
CA PHE A 177 39.17 2.46 1.28
C PHE A 177 38.54 1.26 2.02
N LYS A 178 39.38 0.47 2.68
CA LYS A 178 38.96 -0.32 3.83
C LYS A 178 38.78 0.65 4.99
N THR A 179 37.56 0.79 5.52
CA THR A 179 37.26 0.78 6.98
C THR A 179 35.81 1.19 7.28
N VAL A 180 35.11 0.28 7.96
CA VAL A 180 34.04 0.49 8.95
C VAL A 180 32.71 1.10 8.45
N ILE A 181 31.80 0.23 8.00
CA ILE A 181 30.42 0.21 8.52
C ILE A 181 30.01 -1.27 8.64
N SER A 182 29.93 -1.79 9.86
CA SER A 182 29.18 -3.02 10.12
C SER A 182 27.68 -2.69 9.96
N LEU A 183 27.08 -3.18 8.89
CA LEU A 183 25.62 -3.27 8.77
C LEU A 183 25.33 -4.73 8.49
N ASP A 184 24.76 -5.38 9.50
CA ASP A 184 24.24 -6.74 9.45
C ASP A 184 23.29 -6.90 8.25
N PRO A 185 23.51 -7.90 7.37
CA PRO A 185 22.64 -8.15 6.22
C PRO A 185 21.22 -8.53 6.65
N LEU A 186 20.24 -7.76 6.18
CA LEU A 186 18.81 -8.10 6.16
C LEU A 186 18.54 -9.30 5.23
N GLU A 187 18.93 -10.49 5.64
CA GLU A 187 18.62 -11.76 4.94
C GLU A 187 17.28 -12.38 5.37
N HIS A 188 16.50 -11.75 6.27
CA HIS A 188 15.32 -12.43 6.83
C HIS A 188 13.99 -12.26 6.07
N TYR A 189 13.97 -11.61 4.90
CA TYR A 189 12.73 -11.36 4.13
C TYR A 189 12.63 -12.06 2.76
N LEU A 190 13.44 -13.10 2.51
CA LEU A 190 13.28 -13.96 1.34
C LEU A 190 12.91 -15.39 1.75
N GLY A 191 11.67 -15.54 2.22
CA GLY A 191 11.04 -16.84 2.38
C GLY A 191 10.34 -17.28 1.09
N ASN A 192 11.04 -18.10 0.32
CA ASN A 192 10.61 -19.17 -0.59
C ASN A 192 9.43 -18.88 -1.54
N THR A 193 9.79 -18.70 -2.81
CA THR A 193 8.91 -18.89 -3.97
C THR A 193 8.88 -20.37 -4.37
N ASP A 194 8.41 -21.25 -3.48
CA ASP A 194 8.20 -22.66 -3.82
C ASP A 194 6.70 -22.94 -3.83
N GLY A 195 6.16 -22.91 -5.05
CA GLY A 195 4.75 -23.11 -5.36
C GLY A 195 4.44 -22.83 -6.82
N ALA A 196 5.44 -23.03 -7.70
CA ALA A 196 5.22 -23.16 -9.12
C ALA A 196 4.85 -24.63 -9.40
N SER A 197 3.59 -24.99 -9.19
CA SER A 197 3.00 -26.16 -9.82
C SER A 197 1.49 -25.98 -9.97
N ASN A 198 1.05 -26.21 -11.21
CA ASN A 198 -0.33 -26.41 -11.67
C ASN A 198 -1.22 -25.15 -11.77
N PHE A 199 -0.91 -24.30 -12.75
CA PHE A 199 -1.86 -23.35 -13.32
C PHE A 199 -2.20 -23.79 -14.76
N SER A 200 -2.98 -24.86 -14.88
CA SER A 200 -3.65 -25.25 -16.13
C SER A 200 -4.82 -24.28 -16.40
N ILE A 201 -4.50 -23.07 -16.88
CA ILE A 201 -5.48 -22.13 -17.44
C ILE A 201 -5.09 -21.79 -18.87
N LEU A 202 -4.95 -22.81 -19.71
CA LEU A 202 -4.81 -22.65 -21.15
C LEU A 202 -5.98 -23.23 -21.97
N ASP A 203 -6.99 -23.84 -21.34
CA ASP A 203 -8.09 -24.47 -22.09
C ASP A 203 -9.36 -23.62 -22.22
N ASN A 204 -9.45 -22.45 -21.55
CA ASN A 204 -10.66 -21.62 -21.59
C ASN A 204 -10.75 -20.52 -22.66
N PRO A 205 -9.67 -19.98 -23.28
CA PRO A 205 -9.83 -18.93 -24.28
C PRO A 205 -10.28 -19.44 -25.67
N ILE A 206 -10.12 -20.74 -25.96
CA ILE A 206 -10.53 -21.33 -27.25
C ILE A 206 -12.05 -21.54 -27.32
N ARG A 207 -12.71 -21.71 -26.17
CA ARG A 207 -14.14 -22.03 -26.09
C ARG A 207 -15.06 -20.86 -26.49
N LEU A 208 -14.63 -19.63 -26.22
CA LEU A 208 -15.41 -18.41 -26.49
C LEU A 208 -15.20 -17.84 -27.90
N GLN A 209 -14.06 -18.14 -28.56
CA GLN A 209 -13.83 -17.73 -29.95
C GLN A 209 -14.72 -18.47 -30.96
N LYS A 210 -15.23 -19.65 -30.60
CA LYS A 210 -16.08 -20.46 -31.48
C LYS A 210 -17.53 -19.95 -31.58
N CYS A 211 -17.96 -19.07 -30.68
CA CYS A 211 -19.32 -18.52 -30.67
C CYS A 211 -19.49 -17.23 -31.48
N MET A 212 -18.41 -16.57 -31.92
CA MET A 212 -18.49 -15.32 -32.73
C MET A 212 -18.41 -15.56 -34.25
N LEU A 213 -18.39 -16.82 -34.70
CA LEU A 213 -18.25 -17.17 -36.13
C LEU A 213 -19.42 -17.99 -36.70
N THR A 214 -20.57 -18.01 -36.02
CA THR A 214 -21.83 -18.62 -36.49
C THR A 214 -22.97 -17.65 -36.28
#